data_AF-A0A9X2ESW2-F1
#
_entry.id   AF-A0A9X2ESW2-F1
#
_cell.length_a   1.000
_cell.length_b   1.000
_cell.length_c   1.000
_cell.angle_alpha   90.00
_cell.angle_beta   90.00
_cell.angle_gamma   90.00
#
_symmetry.space_group_name_H-M   'P 1'
#
loop_
_entity.id
_entity.type
_entity.pdbx_description
1 polymer ?
#
loop_
_entity_poly.entity_id
_entity_poly.type
_entity_poly.pdbx_seq_one_letter_code
_entity_poly.pdbx_strand_id
1 'polypeptide(L)' 'TLGALVANLIEADGLILLTDQLGLFEADPRSNPDAAFVSEARAEDDALIAMAGGGGKLGRGGMATKVRAARLAARSGAV' A
#
# COMPACT_ATOMS: atom_id res chain seq x y z
N THR A 1 8.66 0.35 4.09
CA THR A 1 9.44 1.36 3.34
C THR A 1 10.83 0.87 2.98
N LEU A 2 11.58 0.19 3.87
CA LEU A 2 12.89 -0.38 3.53
C LEU A 2 12.87 -1.26 2.27
N GLY A 3 11.89 -2.18 2.14
CA GLY A 3 11.77 -3.03 0.96
C GLY A 3 11.65 -2.26 -0.36
N ALA A 4 11.00 -1.10 -0.37
CA ALA A 4 10.93 -0.24 -1.55
C ALA A 4 12.24 0.46 -1.88
N LEU A 5 13.02 0.86 -0.86
CA LEU A 5 14.37 1.38 -1.08
C LEU A 5 15.29 0.32 -1.69
N VAL A 6 15.19 -0.92 -1.21
CA VAL A 6 15.94 -2.05 -1.77
C VAL A 6 15.49 -2.37 -3.18
N ALA A 7 14.17 -2.41 -3.44
CA ALA A 7 13.62 -2.63 -4.78
C ALA A 7 14.15 -1.60 -5.78
N ASN A 8 14.16 -0.32 -5.40
CA ASN A 8 14.73 0.73 -6.26
C ASN A 8 16.24 0.58 -6.45
N LEU A 9 16.97 0.18 -5.41
CA LEU A 9 18.43 0.03 -5.47
C LEU A 9 18.87 -1.08 -6.43
N ILE A 10 18.10 -2.17 -6.49
CA ILE A 10 18.42 -3.33 -7.34
C ILE A 10 17.66 -3.33 -8.66
N GLU A 11 16.92 -2.25 -8.96
CA GLU A 11 16.03 -2.15 -10.13
C GLU A 11 15.08 -3.36 -10.25
N ALA A 12 14.44 -3.72 -9.14
CA ALA A 12 13.53 -4.86 -9.12
C ALA A 12 12.34 -4.63 -10.05
N ASP A 13 11.92 -5.69 -10.75
CA ASP A 13 10.71 -5.65 -11.59
C ASP A 13 9.43 -5.44 -10.77
N GLY A 14 9.42 -5.81 -9.48
CA GLY A 14 8.26 -5.62 -8.62
C GLY A 14 8.52 -5.74 -7.11
N LEU A 15 7.56 -5.26 -6.32
CA LEU A 15 7.62 -5.31 -4.84
C LEU A 15 6.35 -5.96 -4.25
N ILE A 16 6.49 -7.18 -3.74
CA ILE A 16 5.39 -7.89 -3.07
C ILE A 16 5.41 -7.60 -1.56
N LEU A 17 4.35 -6.97 -1.05
CA LEU A 17 4.16 -6.69 0.37
C LEU A 17 3.16 -7.67 0.99
N LEU A 18 3.66 -8.69 1.68
CA LEU A 18 2.80 -9.65 2.38
C LEU A 18 2.13 -9.01 3.60
N THR A 19 0.85 -9.30 3.80
CA THR A 19 0.04 -8.78 4.91
C THR A 19 -0.99 -9.81 5.37
N ASP A 20 -1.41 -9.71 6.62
CA ASP A 20 -2.47 -10.51 7.26
C ASP A 20 -3.89 -9.98 6.96
N GLN A 21 -3.99 -8.97 6.10
CA GLN A 21 -5.26 -8.41 5.60
C GLN A 21 -5.44 -8.85 4.14
N LEU A 22 -6.67 -8.87 3.65
CA LEU A 22 -6.93 -9.23 2.25
C LEU A 22 -6.30 -8.23 1.26
N GLY A 23 -6.16 -6.95 1.66
CA GLY A 23 -5.54 -5.90 0.84
C GLY A 23 -6.13 -4.54 1.19
N LEU A 24 -6.05 -3.60 0.23
CA LEU A 24 -6.60 -2.25 0.37
C LEU A 24 -8.08 -2.23 -0.05
N PHE A 25 -8.88 -1.48 0.69
CA PHE A 25 -10.28 -1.22 0.39
C PHE A 25 -10.49 0.30 0.25
N GLU A 26 -11.50 0.72 -0.50
CA GLU A 26 -11.82 2.13 -0.70
C GLU A 26 -12.25 2.84 0.60
N ALA A 27 -12.76 2.07 1.57
CA ALA A 27 -13.07 2.50 2.93
C ALA A 27 -12.77 1.37 3.92
N ASP A 28 -12.74 1.67 5.22
CA ASP A 28 -12.55 0.61 6.25
C ASP A 28 -13.75 -0.37 6.22
N PRO A 29 -13.54 -1.64 5.84
CA PRO A 29 -14.64 -2.61 5.73
C PRO A 29 -15.31 -2.92 7.07
N ARG A 30 -14.69 -2.52 8.20
CA ARG A 30 -15.27 -2.65 9.54
C ARG A 30 -16.37 -1.62 9.80
N SER A 31 -16.33 -0.48 9.13
CA SER A 31 -17.32 0.60 9.27
C SER A 31 -18.23 0.73 8.05
N ASN A 32 -17.77 0.31 6.87
CA ASN A 32 -18.55 0.28 5.64
C ASN A 32 -18.51 -1.13 5.00
N PRO A 33 -19.56 -1.95 5.15
CA PRO A 33 -19.60 -3.29 4.56
C PRO A 33 -19.62 -3.28 3.03
N ASP A 34 -20.03 -2.18 2.40
CA ASP A 34 -20.05 -2.01 0.94
C ASP A 34 -18.70 -1.48 0.39
N ALA A 35 -17.67 -1.39 1.23
CA ALA A 35 -16.34 -0.94 0.80
C ALA A 35 -15.79 -1.88 -0.28
N ALA A 36 -15.52 -1.34 -1.47
CA ALA A 36 -14.96 -2.11 -2.57
C ALA A 36 -13.48 -2.45 -2.34
N PHE A 37 -13.10 -3.66 -2.74
CA PHE A 37 -11.70 -4.08 -2.75
C PHE A 37 -10.95 -3.42 -3.91
N VAL A 38 -9.79 -2.84 -3.62
CA VAL A 38 -8.94 -2.23 -4.64
C VAL A 38 -8.07 -3.33 -5.27
N SER A 39 -8.51 -3.87 -6.41
CA SER A 39 -7.78 -4.91 -7.12
C SER A 39 -6.54 -4.39 -7.85
N GLU A 40 -6.62 -3.17 -8.37
CA GLU A 40 -5.53 -2.50 -9.08
C GLU A 40 -5.68 -0.98 -8.90
N ALA A 41 -4.55 -0.29 -8.73
CA ALA A 41 -4.52 1.17 -8.72
C ALA A 41 -3.12 1.67 -9.11
N ARG A 42 -3.06 2.89 -9.63
CA ARG A 42 -1.78 3.56 -9.87
C ARG A 42 -1.21 4.05 -8.55
N ALA A 43 0.03 3.71 -8.24
CA ALA A 43 0.67 4.10 -6.98
C ALA A 43 0.82 5.63 -6.79
N GLU A 44 0.67 6.40 -7.87
CA GLU A 44 0.63 7.85 -7.90
C GLU A 44 -0.71 8.44 -7.45
N ASP A 45 -1.78 7.64 -7.34
CA ASP A 45 -3.08 8.13 -6.92
C ASP A 45 -3.06 8.53 -5.44
N ASP A 46 -3.26 9.83 -5.18
CA ASP A 46 -3.30 10.38 -3.83
C ASP A 46 -4.48 9.83 -3.01
N ALA A 47 -5.54 9.35 -3.66
CA ALA A 47 -6.68 8.72 -2.99
C ALA A 47 -6.25 7.45 -2.22
N LEU A 48 -5.22 6.73 -2.67
CA LEU A 48 -4.72 5.53 -1.98
C LEU A 48 -4.20 5.84 -0.58
N ILE A 49 -3.61 7.02 -0.37
CA ILE A 49 -3.17 7.43 0.97
C ILE A 49 -4.36 7.71 1.87
N ALA A 50 -5.42 8.32 1.34
CA ALA A 50 -6.65 8.58 2.08
C ALA A 50 -7.35 7.26 2.45
N MET A 51 -7.45 6.32 1.51
CA MET A 51 -8.04 4.98 1.70
C MET A 51 -7.28 4.14 2.73
N ALA A 52 -5.94 4.24 2.75
CA ALA A 52 -5.10 3.48 3.66
C ALA A 52 -5.23 3.88 5.14
N GLY A 53 -5.92 4.98 5.43
CA GLY A 53 -6.31 5.42 6.77
C GLY A 53 -5.14 5.76 7.72
N GLY A 54 -5.50 6.05 8.97
CA GLY A 54 -4.56 6.23 10.08
C GLY A 54 -4.03 4.89 10.59
N GLY A 55 -2.73 4.81 10.88
CA GLY A 55 -2.02 3.57 11.23
C GLY A 55 -2.69 2.76 12.35
N GLY A 56 -2.71 1.42 12.18
CA GLY A 56 -3.34 0.50 13.12
C GLY A 56 -2.80 0.59 14.55
N LYS A 57 -3.62 0.11 15.49
CA LYS A 57 -3.52 0.17 16.97
C LYS A 57 -2.15 -0.12 17.61
N LEU A 58 -1.21 -0.70 16.86
CA LEU A 58 0.09 -1.18 17.33
C LEU A 58 1.29 -0.36 16.82
N GLY A 59 1.09 0.69 16.00
CA GLY A 59 2.17 1.61 15.62
C GLY A 59 3.29 1.04 14.73
N ARG A 60 3.17 -0.22 14.26
CA ARG A 60 4.22 -0.94 13.49
C ARG A 60 4.21 -0.68 11.97
N GLY A 61 3.57 0.40 11.51
CA GLY A 61 3.42 0.70 10.08
C GLY A 61 2.26 -0.09 9.46
N GLY A 62 1.06 0.50 9.47
CA GLY A 62 -0.16 -0.08 8.91
C GLY A 62 -0.24 -0.01 7.38
N MET A 63 -1.46 -0.07 6.84
CA MET A 63 -1.70 0.02 5.40
C MET A 63 -1.07 1.27 4.76
N ALA A 64 -1.13 2.42 5.44
CA ALA A 64 -0.48 3.66 4.99
C ALA A 64 1.03 3.49 4.70
N THR A 65 1.75 2.71 5.50
CA THR A 65 3.19 2.46 5.27
C THR A 65 3.42 1.55 4.08
N LYS A 66 2.49 0.63 3.78
CA LYS A 66 2.54 -0.24 2.60
C LYS A 66 2.27 0.55 1.33
N VAL A 67 1.23 1.40 1.32
CA VAL A 67 0.95 2.31 0.19
C VAL A 67 2.12 3.25 -0.09
N ARG A 68 2.73 3.83 0.95
CA ARG A 68 3.94 4.65 0.79
C ARG A 68 5.13 3.86 0.20
N ALA A 69 5.28 2.59 0.58
CA ALA A 69 6.32 1.73 0.03
C ALA A 69 6.05 1.41 -1.45
N ALA A 70 4.81 1.06 -1.81
CA ALA A 70 4.40 0.84 -3.20
C ALA A 70 4.65 2.09 -4.07
N ARG A 71 4.24 3.28 -3.60
CA ARG A 71 4.53 4.55 -4.28
C ARG A 71 6.03 4.80 -4.45
N LEU A 72 6.85 4.44 -3.46
CA LEU A 72 8.30 4.58 -3.58
C LEU A 72 8.90 3.61 -4.59
N ALA A 73 8.42 2.37 -4.62
CA ALA A 73 8.84 1.33 -5.58
C ALA A 73 8.48 1.69 -7.02
N ALA A 74 7.26 2.18 -7.23
CA ALA A 74 6.77 2.57 -8.56
C ALA A 74 7.61 3.67 -9.22
N ARG A 75 8.36 4.48 -8.46
CA ARG A 75 9.24 5.52 -9.01
C ARG A 75 10.44 4.96 -9.78
N SER A 76 10.84 3.71 -9.54
CA SER A 76 11.88 3.03 -10.32
C SER A 76 11.32 2.08 -11.38
N GLY A 77 10.00 2.11 -11.64
CA GLY A 77 9.35 1.23 -12.61
C GLY A 77 8.94 -0.14 -12.07
N ALA A 78 9.15 -0.41 -10.78
CA ALA A 78 8.69 -1.64 -10.15
C ALA A 78 7.16 -1.67 -10.05
N VAL A 79 6.55 -2.80 -10.37
CA VAL A 79 5.09 -3.03 -10.21
C VAL A 79 4.72 -3.57 -8.82
#